data_AF-A0A927IH11-F1
#
_entry.id   AF-A0A927IH11-F1
#
_cell.length_a   1.000
_cell.length_b   1.000
_cell.length_c   1.000
_cell.angle_alpha   90.00
_cell.angle_beta   90.00
_cell.angle_gamma   90.00
#
_symmetry.space_group_name_H-M   'P 1'
#
loop_
_entity.id
_entity.type
_entity.pdbx_description
1 polymer ?
#
loop_
_entity_poly.entity_id
_entity_poly.type
_entity_poly.pdbx_seq_one_letter_code
_entity_poly.pdbx_strand_id
1 'polypeptide(L)' 'MKLKIKSLCGLKKAAIKEHFEEIQLLVARPRYVCSKCARVAGCGSHLCKARKLSA' A
#
# COMPACT_ATOMS: atom_id res chain seq x y z
N MET A 1 -11.68 -7.02 10.02
CA MET A 1 -11.45 -5.55 10.11
C MET A 1 -11.48 -4.95 8.72
N LYS A 2 -12.21 -3.85 8.52
CA LYS A 2 -12.31 -3.14 7.23
C LYS A 2 -11.30 -1.99 7.27
N LEU A 3 -10.26 -2.08 6.45
CA LEU A 3 -9.23 -1.04 6.30
C LEU A 3 -9.88 0.24 5.72
N LYS A 4 -9.57 1.41 6.29
CA LYS A 4 -10.07 2.72 5.84
C LYS A 4 -9.35 3.17 4.57
N ILE A 5 -8.07 2.81 4.41
CA ILE A 5 -7.28 3.15 3.22
C ILE A 5 -7.59 2.19 2.08
N LYS A 6 -8.27 2.72 1.06
CA LYS A 6 -8.57 1.98 -0.18
C LYS A 6 -7.33 1.76 -1.04
N SER A 7 -6.46 2.76 -1.17
CA SER A 7 -5.22 2.64 -1.94
C SER A 7 -4.06 3.36 -1.27
N LEU A 8 -2.90 2.72 -1.29
CA LEU A 8 -1.63 3.33 -0.89
C LEU A 8 -1.10 4.28 -1.96
N CYS A 9 -1.50 4.11 -3.23
CA CYS A 9 -1.09 5.00 -4.33
C CYS A 9 -1.81 6.35 -4.23
N GLY A 10 -1.10 7.45 -4.52
CA GLY A 10 -1.65 8.81 -4.39
C GLY A 10 -1.74 9.38 -2.96
N LEU A 11 -1.50 8.61 -1.90
CA LEU A 11 -1.44 9.14 -0.53
C LEU A 11 -0.48 10.33 -0.41
N LYS A 12 -0.99 11.41 0.22
CA LYS A 12 -0.28 12.65 0.57
C LYS A 12 0.32 12.55 1.97
N LYS A 13 1.33 13.38 2.26
CA LYS A 13 2.04 13.39 3.56
C LYS A 13 1.10 13.50 4.78
N ALA A 14 0.06 14.33 4.71
CA ALA A 14 -0.90 14.48 5.80
C ALA A 14 -1.65 13.17 6.10
N ALA A 15 -2.17 12.51 5.06
CA ALA A 15 -2.87 11.22 5.20
C ALA A 15 -1.94 10.09 5.69
N ILE A 16 -0.65 10.13 5.30
CA ILE A 16 0.34 9.17 5.81
C ILE A 16 0.53 9.34 7.32
N LYS A 17 0.58 10.57 7.82
CA LYS A 17 0.68 10.84 9.27
C LYS A 17 -0.57 10.38 10.02
N GLU A 18 -1.75 10.65 9.48
CA GLU A 18 -3.03 10.32 10.13
C GLU A 18 -3.30 8.81 10.19
N HIS A 19 -2.79 8.04 9.23
CA HIS A 19 -3.09 6.62 9.08
C HIS A 19 -1.85 5.73 9.07
N PHE A 20 -0.77 6.17 9.71
CA PHE A 20 0.53 5.50 9.64
C PHE A 20 0.46 4.04 10.10
N GLU A 21 -0.24 3.75 11.19
CA GLU A 21 -0.41 2.39 11.73
C GLU A 21 -1.08 1.44 10.73
N GLU A 22 -2.11 1.92 10.04
CA GLU A 22 -2.83 1.14 9.03
C GLU A 22 -1.93 0.87 7.81
N ILE A 23 -1.15 1.88 7.40
CA ILE A 23 -0.16 1.74 6.33
C ILE A 23 0.89 0.70 6.72
N GLN A 24 1.39 0.72 7.96
CA GLN A 24 2.35 -0.28 8.45
C GLN A 24 1.80 -1.69 8.32
N LEU A 25 0.55 -1.95 8.71
CA LEU A 25 -0.07 -3.27 8.56
C LEU A 25 -0.15 -3.71 7.10
N LEU A 26 -0.46 -2.80 6.18
CA LEU A 26 -0.53 -3.08 4.75
C LEU A 26 0.83 -3.40 4.12
N VAL A 27 1.91 -2.81 4.63
CA VAL A 27 3.27 -2.97 4.08
C VAL A 27 4.15 -3.96 4.85
N ALA A 28 3.70 -4.46 6.01
CA ALA A 28 4.50 -5.34 6.88
C ALA A 28 4.96 -6.65 6.21
N ARG A 29 4.18 -7.19 5.28
CA ARG A 29 4.51 -8.39 4.49
C ARG A 29 4.20 -8.14 3.02
N PRO A 30 5.06 -7.41 2.29
CA PRO A 30 4.77 -7.00 0.94
C PRO A 30 4.85 -8.20 -0.01
N ARG A 31 3.83 -8.38 -0.84
CA ARG A 31 3.81 -9.38 -1.93
C ARG A 31 3.66 -8.75 -3.30
N TYR A 32 3.35 -7.45 -3.33
CA TYR A 32 3.14 -6.69 -4.54
C TYR A 32 3.86 -5.36 -4.46
N VAL A 33 4.33 -4.87 -5.61
CA VAL A 33 4.89 -3.54 -5.82
C VAL A 33 4.13 -2.85 -6.96
N CYS A 34 3.87 -1.56 -6.81
CA CYS A 34 3.23 -0.77 -7.85
C CYS A 34 4.28 -0.36 -8.90
N SER A 35 4.09 -0.75 -10.16
CA SER A 35 5.05 -0.42 -11.22
C SER A 35 5.05 1.06 -11.64
N LYS A 36 4.10 1.86 -11.15
CA LYS A 36 4.00 3.31 -11.45
C LYS A 36 4.66 4.19 -10.40
N CYS A 37 4.51 3.84 -9.11
CA CYS A 37 4.93 4.70 -8.00
C CYS A 37 5.74 3.96 -6.92
N ALA A 38 6.16 2.72 -7.20
CA ALA A 38 7.01 1.88 -6.35
C ALA A 38 6.49 1.57 -4.93
N ARG A 39 5.24 1.95 -4.60
CA ARG A 39 4.61 1.60 -3.31
C ARG A 39 4.33 0.11 -3.24
N VAL A 40 4.48 -0.45 -2.06
CA VAL A 40 4.33 -1.88 -1.80
C VAL A 40 3.08 -2.17 -0.99
N ALA A 41 2.55 -3.38 -1.10
CA ALA A 41 1.46 -3.85 -0.27
C ALA A 41 1.50 -5.39 -0.17
N GLY A 42 0.93 -5.93 0.90
CA GLY A 42 0.66 -7.38 1.01
C GLY A 42 -0.40 -7.86 0.01
N CYS A 43 -1.31 -6.98 -0.42
CA CYS A 43 -2.35 -7.28 -1.40
C CYS A 43 -2.36 -6.26 -2.54
N GLY A 44 -2.44 -6.74 -3.79
CA GLY A 44 -2.43 -5.89 -4.99
C GLY A 44 -3.61 -4.91 -5.09
N SER A 45 -4.73 -5.18 -4.41
CA SER A 45 -5.93 -4.32 -4.42
C SER A 45 -5.69 -2.92 -3.87
N HIS A 46 -4.65 -2.72 -3.05
CA HIS A 46 -4.30 -1.41 -2.50
C HIS A 46 -3.39 -0.59 -3.41
N LEU A 47 -3.04 -1.10 -4.60
CA LEU A 47 -2.09 -0.46 -5.52
C LEU A 47 -2.74 -0.19 -6.88
N CYS A 48 -2.41 0.93 -7.52
CA CYS A 48 -3.00 1.29 -8.81
C CYS A 48 -2.47 0.45 -10.00
N LYS A 49 -1.22 -0.06 -9.93
CA LYS A 49 -0.62 -0.94 -10.93
C LYS A 49 0.19 -2.03 -10.23
N ALA A 50 -0.49 -2.90 -9.48
CA ALA A 50 0.14 -3.98 -8.74
C ALA A 50 0.89 -4.96 -9.66
N ARG A 51 2.10 -5.32 -9.29
CA ARG A 51 2.85 -6.47 -9.82
C ARG A 51 3.30 -7.33 -8.65
N LYS A 52 3.24 -8.65 -8.80
CA LYS A 52 3.78 -9.55 -7.78
C LYS A 52 5.27 -9.32 -7.65
N LEU A 53 5.75 -9.26 -6.41
CA LEU A 53 7.17 -9.36 -6.13
C LEU A 53 7.59 -10.80 -6.44
N SER A 54 8.51 -10.95 -7.39
CA SER A 54 9.27 -12.19 -7.55
C SER A 54 10.44 -12.10 -6.56
N ALA A 55 10.35 -12.85 -5.47
CA ALA A 55 11.52 -13.18 -4.66
C ALA A 55 12.33 -14.25 -5.39
#